data_AF-A0A7G1KW93-F1
#
_entry.id   AF-A0A7G1KW93-F1
#
_cell.length_a   1.000
_cell.length_b   1.000
_cell.length_c   1.000
_cell.angle_alpha   90.00
_cell.angle_beta   90.00
_cell.angle_gamma   90.00
#
_symmetry.space_group_name_H-M   'P 1'
#
loop_
_entity.id
_entity.type
_entity.pdbx_description
1 polymer ?
#
loop_
_entity_poly.entity_id
_entity_poly.type
_entity_poly.pdbx_seq_one_letter_code
_entity_poly.pdbx_strand_id
1 'polypeptide(L)' 'MATNAVDVREYPLLGGQTAYAVTRGTHTILVTPPSRISSPTHWEIWRLRSSCTLARARTAAEGIEHAHAILTR' A
#
# COMPACT_ATOMS: atom_id res chain seq x y z
N MET A 1 -12.75 -12.58 -19.30
CA MET A 1 -13.11 -11.30 -18.63
C MET A 1 -12.08 -11.06 -17.54
N ALA A 2 -11.13 -10.16 -17.72
CA ALA A 2 -10.25 -9.76 -16.63
C ALA A 2 -11.07 -8.88 -15.69
N THR A 3 -11.37 -9.39 -14.50
CA THR A 3 -12.06 -8.61 -13.47
C THR A 3 -11.17 -7.43 -13.11
N ASN A 4 -11.59 -6.22 -13.49
CA ASN A 4 -11.01 -4.93 -13.07
C ASN A 4 -11.25 -4.64 -11.57
N ALA A 5 -11.43 -5.69 -10.77
CA ALA A 5 -11.58 -5.63 -9.33
C ALA A 5 -10.23 -5.32 -8.70
N VAL A 6 -10.27 -4.55 -7.61
CA VAL A 6 -9.09 -4.31 -6.80
C VAL A 6 -8.91 -5.49 -5.85
N ASP A 7 -7.73 -6.08 -5.86
CA ASP A 7 -7.29 -7.16 -4.97
C ASP A 7 -6.39 -6.58 -3.87
N VAL A 8 -6.61 -6.97 -2.61
CA VAL A 8 -5.77 -6.58 -1.48
C VAL A 8 -5.12 -7.82 -0.90
N ARG A 9 -3.79 -7.83 -0.88
CA ARG A 9 -2.99 -8.93 -0.32
C ARG A 9 -2.16 -8.46 0.85
N GLU A 10 -2.16 -9.25 1.92
CA GLU A 10 -1.35 -9.02 3.10
C GLU A 10 0.01 -9.72 2.97
N TYR A 11 1.05 -9.06 3.45
CA TYR A 11 2.42 -9.56 3.47
C TYR A 11 3.01 -9.37 4.87
N PRO A 12 3.17 -10.45 5.65
CA PRO A 12 3.83 -10.35 6.95
C PRO A 12 5.30 -9.97 6.76
N LEU A 13 5.78 -9.04 7.57
CA LEU A 13 7.16 -8.56 7.59
C LEU A 13 7.93 -9.12 8.79
N LEU A 14 9.25 -9.13 8.66
CA LEU A 14 10.15 -9.41 9.77
C LEU A 14 9.96 -8.32 10.85
N GLY A 15 9.59 -8.74 12.06
CA GLY A 15 9.27 -7.84 13.18
C GLY A 15 7.79 -7.75 13.55
N GLY A 16 6.93 -8.61 12.96
CA GLY A 16 5.52 -8.75 13.36
C GLY A 16 4.58 -7.67 12.81
N GLN A 17 5.08 -6.82 11.91
CA GLN A 17 4.26 -5.88 11.16
C GLN A 17 3.74 -6.55 9.87
N THR A 18 2.71 -5.95 9.27
CA THR A 18 2.12 -6.42 8.01
C THR A 18 2.18 -5.29 6.99
N ALA A 19 2.60 -5.58 5.77
CA ALA A 19 2.44 -4.70 4.60
C ALA A 19 1.27 -5.20 3.74
N TYR A 20 0.77 -4.34 2.88
CA TYR A 20 -0.33 -4.66 1.97
C TYR A 20 0.04 -4.31 0.54
N ALA A 21 -0.34 -5.16 -0.41
CA ALA A 21 -0.32 -4.82 -1.83
C ALA A 21 -1.75 -4.72 -2.34
N VAL A 22 -2.10 -3.56 -2.86
CA VAL A 22 -3.37 -3.26 -3.49
C VAL A 22 -3.15 -3.28 -5.00
N THR A 23 -3.80 -4.19 -5.72
CA THR A 23 -3.54 -4.46 -7.13
C THR A 23 -4.81 -4.35 -7.96
N ARG A 24 -4.73 -3.70 -9.12
CA ARG A 24 -5.80 -3.66 -10.13
C ARG A 24 -5.19 -3.86 -11.51
N GLY A 25 -5.47 -5.00 -12.14
CA GLY A 25 -4.81 -5.38 -13.39
C GLY A 25 -3.29 -5.46 -13.22
N THR A 26 -2.54 -4.67 -13.98
CA THR A 26 -1.07 -4.60 -13.91
C THR A 26 -0.53 -3.55 -12.93
N HIS A 27 -1.41 -2.76 -12.30
CA HIS A 27 -1.03 -1.70 -11.39
C HIS A 27 -1.05 -2.20 -9.95
N THR A 28 0.06 -2.02 -9.24
CA THR A 28 0.17 -2.36 -7.81
C THR A 28 0.67 -1.17 -7.02
N ILE A 29 -0.02 -0.89 -5.92
CA ILE A 29 0.38 0.05 -4.89
C ILE A 29 0.67 -0.75 -3.62
N LEU A 30 1.80 -0.45 -2.99
CA LEU A 30 2.15 -1.02 -1.70
C LEU A 30 1.81 -0.02 -0.60
N VAL A 31 1.27 -0.54 0.49
CA VAL A 31 0.99 0.16 1.73
C VAL A 31 1.84 -0.49 2.79
N THR A 32 2.89 0.19 3.23
CA THR A 32 3.89 -0.38 4.13
C THR A 32 3.81 0.25 5.51
N PRO A 33 4.02 -0.55 6.56
CA PRO A 33 3.94 -0.08 7.92
C PRO A 33 5.03 0.96 8.22
N PRO A 34 4.84 1.78 9.26
CA PRO A 34 5.84 2.74 9.68
C PRO A 34 7.19 2.06 9.93
N SER A 35 8.20 2.51 9.19
CA SER A 35 9.58 2.12 9.46
C SER A 35 10.06 2.82 10.71
N ARG A 36 10.64 2.07 11.66
CA ARG A 36 11.25 2.64 12.87
C ARG A 36 12.41 3.59 12.56
N ILE A 37 12.98 3.52 11.35
CA ILE A 37 14.22 4.22 10.97
C ILE A 37 13.91 5.58 10.31
N SER A 38 12.88 5.66 9.48
CA SER A 38 12.70 6.83 8.59
C SER A 38 11.45 7.68 8.89
N SER A 39 10.38 7.07 9.41
CA SER A 39 9.13 7.78 9.74
C SER A 39 8.26 6.89 10.63
N PRO A 40 8.50 6.88 11.96
CA PRO A 40 7.94 5.87 12.86
C PRO A 40 6.42 5.99 13.08
N THR A 41 5.77 7.04 12.56
CA THR A 41 4.38 7.38 12.87
C THR A 41 3.39 7.14 11.72
N HIS A 42 3.85 6.87 10.51
CA HIS A 42 2.96 6.83 9.34
C HIS A 42 3.20 5.62 8.44
N TRP A 43 2.12 5.10 7.89
CA TRP A 43 2.13 4.15 6.80
C TRP A 43 2.51 4.87 5.51
N GLU A 44 3.41 4.27 4.73
CA GLU A 44 3.84 4.82 3.46
C GLU A 44 3.15 4.11 2.31
N ILE A 45 2.79 4.87 1.28
CA ILE A 45 2.03 4.39 0.13
C ILE A 45 2.87 4.68 -1.10
N TRP A 46 3.31 3.66 -1.83
CA TRP A 46 4.13 3.82 -3.03
C TRP A 46 3.73 2.85 -4.15
N ARG A 47 3.98 3.25 -5.39
CA ARG A 47 3.72 2.40 -6.56
C ARG A 47 4.85 1.37 -6.68
N LEU A 48 4.53 0.09 -6.96
CA LEU A 48 5.47 -1.05 -6.96
C LEU A 48 6.68 -0.93 -7.92
N ARG A 49 6.78 0.12 -8.73
CA ARG A 49 7.93 0.40 -9.61
C ARG A 49 8.37 1.86 -9.61
N SER A 50 7.89 2.63 -8.63
CA SER A 50 8.27 4.01 -8.44
C SER A 50 8.99 4.11 -7.11
N SER A 51 10.18 4.70 -7.09
CA SER A 51 10.90 5.02 -5.86
C SER A 51 10.31 6.24 -5.13
N CYS A 52 9.04 6.57 -5.39
CA CYS A 52 8.37 7.76 -4.87
C CYS A 52 7.17 7.38 -4.01
N THR A 53 7.14 7.94 -2.79
CA THR A 53 5.98 7.91 -1.89
C THR A 53 4.87 8.77 -2.47
N LEU A 54 3.73 8.15 -2.75
CA LEU A 54 2.53 8.81 -3.27
C LEU A 54 1.77 9.54 -2.17
N ALA A 55 1.70 8.95 -0.99
CA ALA A 55 0.96 9.48 0.15
C ALA A 55 1.42 8.81 1.46
N ARG A 56 0.94 9.36 2.57
CA ARG A 56 1.15 8.82 3.92
C ARG A 56 -0.20 8.71 4.63
N ALA A 57 -0.38 7.65 5.42
CA ALA A 57 -1.59 7.39 6.19
C ALA A 57 -1.25 7.15 7.67
N ARG A 58 -2.22 7.33 8.58
CA ARG A 58 -2.01 7.03 10.00
C ARG A 58 -2.22 5.55 10.30
N THR A 59 -3.07 4.89 9.53
CA THR A 59 -3.42 3.47 9.69
C THR A 59 -3.27 2.71 8.38
N ALA A 60 -3.21 1.37 8.48
CA ALA A 60 -3.22 0.49 7.31
C ALA A 60 -4.50 0.67 6.47
N ALA A 61 -5.66 0.75 7.14
CA ALA A 61 -6.96 0.89 6.48
C ALA A 61 -7.04 2.17 5.65
N GLU A 62 -6.64 3.31 6.22
CA GLU A 62 -6.56 4.59 5.49
C GLU A 62 -5.60 4.50 4.28
N GLY A 63 -4.50 3.75 4.41
CA GLY A 63 -3.55 3.54 3.34
C GLY A 63 -4.10 2.67 2.20
N ILE A 64 -4.84 1.62 2.54
CA ILE A 64 -5.54 0.76 1.58
C ILE A 64 -6.62 1.56 0.85
N GLU A 65 -7.42 2.35 1.56
CA GLU A 65 -8.44 3.22 0.94
C GLU A 65 -7.82 4.22 -0.05
N HIS A 66 -6.70 4.85 0.32
CA HIS A 66 -5.96 5.71 -0.60
C HIS A 66 -5.47 4.96 -1.83
N ALA A 67 -4.89 3.77 -1.65
CA ALA A 67 -4.42 2.95 -2.75
C ALA A 67 -5.57 2.54 -3.69
N HIS A 68 -6.74 2.18 -3.13
CA HIS A 68 -7.96 1.94 -3.90
C HIS A 68 -8.34 3.16 -4.72
N ALA A 69 -8.46 4.33 -4.09
CA ALA A 69 -8.84 5.57 -4.77
C ALA A 69 -7.88 5.94 -5.92
N ILE A 70 -6.57 5.70 -5.75
CA ILE A 70 -5.57 5.94 -6.80
C ILE A 70 -5.73 4.95 -7.96
N LEU A 71 -6.05 3.69 -7.70
CA LEU A 71 -6.20 2.65 -8.73
C LEU A 71 -7.54 2.72 -9.47
N THR A 72 -8.55 3.37 -8.91
CA THR A 72 -9.88 3.51 -9.51
C THR A 72 -10.14 4.85 -10.19
N ARG A 73 -9.24 5.84 -10.02
CA ARG A 73 -9.22 7.06 -10.83
C ARG A 73 -8.80 6.77 -12.27
#